data_AF-A0A9P8C936-F1
#
_entry.id   AF-A0A9P8C936-F1
#
_cell.length_a   1.000
_cell.length_b   1.000
_cell.length_c   1.000
_cell.angle_alpha   90.00
_cell.angle_beta   90.00
_cell.angle_gamma   90.00
#
_symmetry.space_group_name_H-M   'P 1'
#
loop_
_entity.id
_entity.type
_entity.pdbx_description
1 polymer ?
#
loop_
_entity_poly.entity_id
_entity_poly.type
_entity_poly.pdbx_seq_one_letter_code
_entity_poly.pdbx_strand_id
1 'polypeptide(L)'
;VPGASITTVNSPFQHVQAHGGGLILVNGLYYLIGENKLGGSAFQSINCYSSPDLVNWRYENALLKVNSGPADLASGRVVERPHVIYNERTKKYVMWLHIDSSNYGEAKAGVATSDTVCGAYTYIRGERPLGFESRDMNLYKDTDGSAYLLTEDRKNGLRIDALSEDYTTVTKNVQLWKDNSFEAAAILKRGSVYFMFASKQSGWSPNDNLYCTSTNLAGPWSSWQLFAPKGTNTYTSQTGAVIDVNGVAMYMGDRWVSSNLMRSTYVWLPLTLSGTTATLNKQVNWILDIAKGTWTPGPVETTYEAEDTLNTLSGGSRTISCSGCSGKTSIGYIGGSPNGKLTISGVSSTVSTNTTIRINYTNADSTQRYATLSVNGARYIVAFIPTPDDNSPGTAAVTVRLEEGKANTFVFEAYNGGWGPNIDRIAIPVF
;
A
#
# COMPACT_ATOMS: atom_id res chain seq x y z
N VAL A 1 -6.51 7.48 -3.23
CA VAL A 1 -7.82 6.86 -2.87
C VAL A 1 -7.57 5.68 -1.95
N PRO A 2 -7.78 5.83 -0.63
CA PRO A 2 -7.47 4.76 0.34
C PRO A 2 -8.34 3.51 0.12
N GLY A 3 -7.72 2.35 0.07
CA GLY A 3 -8.38 1.04 -0.06
C GLY A 3 -8.79 0.64 -1.47
N ALA A 4 -8.45 1.44 -2.49
CA ALA A 4 -8.64 1.06 -3.89
C ALA A 4 -7.47 0.22 -4.40
N SER A 5 -7.71 -0.63 -5.40
CA SER A 5 -6.61 -1.22 -6.17
C SER A 5 -5.89 -0.15 -6.98
N ILE A 6 -4.57 -0.27 -7.05
CA ILE A 6 -3.67 0.61 -7.79
C ILE A 6 -3.02 -0.23 -8.87
N THR A 7 -3.26 0.08 -10.14
CA THR A 7 -2.62 -0.62 -11.27
C THR A 7 -1.32 0.07 -11.65
N THR A 8 -0.28 -0.70 -11.92
CA THR A 8 0.99 -0.17 -12.44
C THR A 8 0.83 0.43 -13.83
N VAL A 9 1.52 1.54 -14.10
CA VAL A 9 1.41 2.26 -15.38
C VAL A 9 2.24 1.63 -16.51
N ASN A 10 3.03 0.62 -16.21
CA ASN A 10 3.84 -0.16 -17.14
C ASN A 10 3.58 -1.65 -16.96
N SER A 11 4.02 -2.44 -17.95
CA SER A 11 4.03 -3.90 -17.86
C SER A 11 4.68 -4.35 -16.53
N PRO A 12 4.04 -5.25 -15.76
CA PRO A 12 2.96 -6.14 -16.20
C PRO A 12 1.52 -5.60 -16.04
N PHE A 13 1.31 -4.32 -15.74
CA PHE A 13 -0.01 -3.71 -15.50
C PHE A 13 -0.81 -4.40 -14.40
N GLN A 14 -0.12 -4.87 -13.37
CA GLN A 14 -0.72 -5.56 -12.24
C GLN A 14 -1.05 -4.56 -11.12
N HIS A 15 -1.95 -4.98 -10.21
CA HIS A 15 -2.06 -4.33 -8.92
C HIS A 15 -0.67 -4.22 -8.28
N VAL A 16 -0.33 -3.06 -7.72
CA VAL A 16 0.88 -2.88 -6.92
C VAL A 16 0.92 -3.92 -5.81
N GLN A 17 2.00 -4.69 -5.75
CA GLN A 17 2.26 -5.72 -4.75
C GLN A 17 3.51 -5.33 -3.97
N ALA A 18 3.32 -4.50 -2.95
CA ALA A 18 4.33 -3.96 -2.05
C ALA A 18 3.76 -3.80 -0.62
N HIS A 19 3.16 -4.86 -0.08
CA HIS A 19 2.53 -4.82 1.24
C HIS A 19 3.56 -4.81 2.37
N GLY A 20 3.18 -4.32 3.54
CA GLY A 20 4.00 -4.35 4.77
C GLY A 20 5.27 -3.50 4.74
N GLY A 21 5.56 -2.87 3.61
CA GLY A 21 6.84 -2.22 3.36
C GLY A 21 6.83 -0.70 3.50
N GLY A 22 7.96 -0.11 3.13
CA GLY A 22 8.24 1.31 3.34
C GLY A 22 8.41 2.11 2.04
N LEU A 23 8.66 3.40 2.22
CA LEU A 23 8.86 4.34 1.12
C LEU A 23 10.12 5.17 1.35
N ILE A 24 10.90 5.37 0.28
CA ILE A 24 12.12 6.18 0.30
C ILE A 24 12.14 7.15 -0.89
N LEU A 25 12.50 8.41 -0.63
CA LEU A 25 12.67 9.43 -1.67
C LEU A 25 14.13 9.45 -2.14
N VAL A 26 14.36 9.26 -3.43
CA VAL A 26 15.70 9.31 -4.05
C VAL A 26 15.61 10.13 -5.34
N ASN A 27 16.41 11.18 -5.46
CA ASN A 27 16.52 12.01 -6.67
C ASN A 27 15.16 12.48 -7.24
N GLY A 28 14.22 12.86 -6.37
CA GLY A 28 12.90 13.34 -6.77
C GLY A 28 11.88 12.26 -7.15
N LEU A 29 12.22 10.98 -7.00
CA LEU A 29 11.28 9.86 -7.15
C LEU A 29 11.06 9.16 -5.81
N TYR A 30 9.81 8.84 -5.54
CA TYR A 30 9.42 8.00 -4.42
C TYR A 30 9.50 6.54 -4.82
N TYR A 31 10.14 5.73 -3.99
CA TYR A 31 10.28 4.30 -4.18
C TYR A 31 9.50 3.55 -3.10
N LEU A 32 8.48 2.82 -3.50
CA LEU A 32 7.70 1.94 -2.65
C LEU A 32 8.29 0.54 -2.74
N ILE A 33 8.69 -0.01 -1.59
CA ILE A 33 9.32 -1.33 -1.48
C ILE A 33 8.51 -2.17 -0.54
N GLY A 34 8.14 -3.38 -0.93
CA GLY A 34 7.26 -4.21 -0.12
C GLY A 34 7.10 -5.64 -0.62
N GLU A 35 6.27 -6.39 0.08
CA GLU A 35 6.04 -7.82 -0.13
C GLU A 35 5.21 -8.08 -1.38
N ASN A 36 5.62 -9.08 -2.16
CA ASN A 36 4.81 -9.65 -3.20
C ASN A 36 3.88 -10.74 -2.63
N LYS A 37 2.56 -10.53 -2.69
CA LYS A 37 1.54 -11.46 -2.17
C LYS A 37 0.66 -12.08 -3.27
N LEU A 38 1.07 -12.04 -4.53
CA LEU A 38 0.30 -12.63 -5.64
C LEU A 38 0.00 -14.12 -5.41
N GLY A 39 0.98 -14.87 -4.89
CA GLY A 39 0.90 -16.30 -4.60
C GLY A 39 0.64 -16.64 -3.13
N GLY A 40 0.08 -15.73 -2.33
CA GLY A 40 -0.22 -15.97 -0.91
C GLY A 40 0.88 -15.53 0.05
N SER A 41 0.96 -16.17 1.23
CA SER A 41 1.79 -15.73 2.36
C SER A 41 3.27 -16.08 2.22
N ALA A 42 3.59 -17.20 1.56
CA ALA A 42 4.96 -17.62 1.36
C ALA A 42 5.74 -16.59 0.52
N PHE A 43 7.02 -16.43 0.86
CA PHE A 43 7.91 -15.52 0.17
C PHE A 43 7.95 -15.82 -1.33
N GLN A 44 7.87 -14.76 -2.13
CA GLN A 44 7.99 -14.80 -3.59
C GLN A 44 9.07 -13.81 -4.01
N SER A 45 8.88 -12.55 -3.66
CA SER A 45 9.83 -11.47 -3.88
C SER A 45 9.55 -10.27 -2.99
N ILE A 46 10.56 -9.44 -2.81
CA ILE A 46 10.42 -8.05 -2.37
C ILE A 46 10.43 -7.18 -3.62
N ASN A 47 9.34 -6.49 -3.90
CA ASN A 47 9.18 -5.68 -5.10
C ASN A 47 9.53 -4.22 -4.83
N CYS A 48 9.88 -3.49 -5.89
CA CYS A 48 10.17 -2.07 -5.89
C CYS A 48 9.38 -1.39 -7.00
N TYR A 49 8.74 -0.28 -6.66
CA TYR A 49 7.98 0.57 -7.55
C TYR A 49 8.48 2.00 -7.41
N SER A 50 8.45 2.77 -8.49
CA SER A 50 8.75 4.20 -8.45
C SER A 50 7.53 5.03 -8.79
N SER A 51 7.45 6.24 -8.25
CA SER A 51 6.43 7.22 -8.59
C SER A 51 6.95 8.65 -8.41
N PRO A 52 6.66 9.56 -9.34
CA PRO A 52 6.94 10.98 -9.15
C PRO A 52 5.89 11.68 -8.26
N ASP A 53 4.71 11.08 -8.07
CA ASP A 53 3.53 11.76 -7.55
C ASP A 53 2.78 10.98 -6.44
N LEU A 54 3.30 9.81 -6.04
CA LEU A 54 2.69 8.87 -5.08
C LEU A 54 1.35 8.26 -5.52
N VAL A 55 0.93 8.50 -6.76
CA VAL A 55 -0.34 8.03 -7.32
C VAL A 55 -0.11 7.05 -8.45
N ASN A 56 0.74 7.42 -9.40
CA ASN A 56 1.05 6.65 -10.59
C ASN A 56 2.35 5.87 -10.37
N TRP A 57 2.21 4.55 -10.20
CA TRP A 57 3.32 3.67 -9.83
C TRP A 57 3.82 2.88 -11.03
N ARG A 58 5.14 2.91 -11.23
CA ARG A 58 5.86 2.10 -12.20
C ARG A 58 6.49 0.92 -11.48
N TYR A 59 6.31 -0.31 -11.97
CA TYR A 59 7.09 -1.46 -11.51
C TYR A 59 8.53 -1.32 -11.99
N GLU A 60 9.49 -1.43 -11.08
CA GLU A 60 10.92 -1.34 -11.41
C GLU A 60 11.58 -2.72 -11.41
N ASN A 61 11.57 -3.40 -10.26
CA ASN A 61 12.27 -4.68 -10.11
C ASN A 61 11.78 -5.44 -8.88
N ALA A 62 12.13 -6.73 -8.80
CA ALA A 62 12.11 -7.51 -7.58
C ALA A 62 13.53 -7.59 -6.99
N LEU A 63 13.69 -6.99 -5.81
CA LEU A 63 14.95 -6.70 -5.12
C LEU A 63 15.58 -7.94 -4.51
N LEU A 64 14.74 -8.76 -3.89
CA LEU A 64 15.03 -10.11 -3.41
C LEU A 64 13.94 -11.02 -3.96
N LYS A 65 14.30 -12.27 -4.26
CA LYS A 65 13.40 -13.29 -4.80
C LYS A 65 13.65 -14.60 -4.06
N VAL A 66 12.69 -15.52 -4.11
CA VAL A 66 12.92 -16.90 -3.69
C VAL A 66 14.22 -17.41 -4.32
N ASN A 67 15.09 -17.89 -3.46
CA ASN A 67 16.44 -18.29 -3.83
C ASN A 67 16.81 -19.58 -3.08
N SER A 68 17.39 -20.54 -3.80
CA SER A 68 17.87 -21.80 -3.20
C SER A 68 19.23 -21.67 -2.50
N GLY A 69 19.88 -20.50 -2.57
CA GLY A 69 21.17 -20.23 -1.91
C GLY A 69 21.01 -20.03 -0.40
N PRO A 70 20.60 -18.85 0.10
CA PRO A 70 20.36 -18.65 1.53
C PRO A 70 19.11 -19.39 1.99
N ALA A 71 19.22 -20.24 3.01
CA ALA A 71 18.08 -21.00 3.56
C ALA A 71 16.93 -20.10 4.03
N ASP A 72 17.26 -18.91 4.55
CA ASP A 72 16.29 -17.90 4.99
C ASP A 72 15.41 -17.36 3.84
N LEU A 73 15.85 -17.47 2.59
CA LEU A 73 15.15 -17.00 1.38
C LEU A 73 14.63 -18.13 0.48
N ALA A 74 14.64 -19.37 0.97
CA ALA A 74 14.17 -20.53 0.25
C ALA A 74 12.65 -20.50 -0.01
N SER A 75 12.16 -21.42 -0.83
CA SER A 75 10.72 -21.61 -1.02
C SER A 75 10.02 -21.99 0.29
N GLY A 76 8.81 -21.48 0.52
CA GLY A 76 8.02 -21.77 1.72
C GLY A 76 8.43 -20.97 2.97
N ARG A 77 9.41 -20.07 2.84
CA ARG A 77 9.83 -19.14 3.90
C ARG A 77 8.85 -17.96 4.02
N VAL A 78 8.90 -17.27 5.14
CA VAL A 78 8.21 -16.00 5.38
C VAL A 78 9.26 -14.89 5.35
N VAL A 79 9.04 -13.88 4.51
CA VAL A 79 9.92 -12.72 4.38
C VAL A 79 9.02 -11.49 4.28
N GLU A 80 8.99 -10.70 5.34
CA GLU A 80 7.95 -9.67 5.54
C GLU A 80 8.57 -8.32 5.93
N ARG A 81 7.77 -7.27 5.78
CA ARG A 81 8.05 -5.88 6.18
C ARG A 81 9.43 -5.34 5.77
N PRO A 82 9.80 -5.39 4.49
CA PRO A 82 11.07 -4.86 4.03
C PRO A 82 11.09 -3.33 4.16
N HIS A 83 12.12 -2.82 4.81
CA HIS A 83 12.38 -1.39 4.93
C HIS A 83 13.80 -1.09 4.48
N VAL A 84 13.97 -0.01 3.71
CA VAL A 84 15.24 0.37 3.10
C VAL A 84 15.62 1.78 3.51
N ILE A 85 16.87 1.95 3.94
CA ILE A 85 17.48 3.26 4.20
C ILE A 85 18.80 3.38 3.43
N TYR A 86 19.16 4.58 3.02
CA TYR A 86 20.46 4.85 2.41
C TYR A 86 21.53 5.14 3.48
N ASN A 87 22.71 4.56 3.32
CA ASN A 87 23.88 4.84 4.15
C ASN A 87 24.87 5.73 3.39
N GLU A 88 25.05 6.96 3.84
CA GLU A 88 25.90 7.95 3.17
C GLU A 88 27.38 7.60 3.23
N ARG A 89 27.80 6.79 4.20
CA ARG A 89 29.21 6.42 4.39
C ARG A 89 29.61 5.30 3.45
N THR A 90 28.84 4.22 3.41
CA THR A 90 29.11 3.06 2.55
C THR A 90 28.59 3.26 1.13
N LYS A 91 27.76 4.28 0.91
CA LYS A 91 27.05 4.55 -0.35
C LYS A 91 26.13 3.41 -0.78
N LYS A 92 25.67 2.60 0.18
CA LYS A 92 24.77 1.47 -0.06
C LYS A 92 23.36 1.79 0.44
N TYR A 93 22.38 1.20 -0.23
CA TYR A 93 21.05 0.99 0.32
C TYR A 93 21.07 -0.25 1.19
N VAL A 94 20.55 -0.14 2.41
CA VAL A 94 20.50 -1.22 3.39
C VAL A 94 19.05 -1.55 3.67
N MET A 95 18.70 -2.82 3.44
CA MET A 95 17.38 -3.37 3.69
C MET A 95 17.41 -4.22 4.96
N TRP A 96 16.44 -4.02 5.84
CA TRP A 96 16.09 -4.98 6.88
C TRP A 96 14.68 -5.51 6.63
N LEU A 97 14.45 -6.77 7.00
CA LEU A 97 13.19 -7.47 6.81
C LEU A 97 13.03 -8.61 7.83
N HIS A 98 11.79 -9.00 8.09
CA HIS A 98 11.47 -10.15 8.92
C HIS A 98 11.76 -11.43 8.15
N ILE A 99 12.45 -12.36 8.78
CA ILE A 99 12.71 -13.72 8.29
C ILE A 99 12.05 -14.72 9.24
N ASP A 100 11.26 -15.63 8.68
CA ASP A 100 10.65 -16.69 9.47
C ASP A 100 10.42 -18.00 8.72
N SER A 101 10.15 -19.04 9.50
CA SER A 101 9.49 -20.25 9.04
C SER A 101 7.98 -20.01 8.88
N SER A 102 7.29 -20.87 8.13
CA SER A 102 5.85 -20.74 7.88
C SER A 102 4.96 -20.77 9.13
N ASN A 103 5.49 -21.23 10.27
CA ASN A 103 4.82 -21.24 11.57
C ASN A 103 5.28 -20.11 12.51
N TYR A 104 6.07 -19.14 12.02
CA TYR A 104 6.56 -17.98 12.77
C TYR A 104 7.44 -18.33 14.00
N GLY A 105 8.13 -19.47 13.95
CA GLY A 105 8.91 -20.02 15.06
C GLY A 105 10.39 -19.63 15.08
N GLU A 106 10.95 -19.20 13.94
CA GLU A 106 12.36 -18.79 13.87
C GLU A 106 12.55 -17.36 14.38
N ALA A 107 11.64 -16.45 14.01
CA ALA A 107 11.60 -15.06 14.48
C ALA A 107 12.95 -14.35 14.39
N LYS A 108 13.44 -14.14 13.16
CA LYS A 108 14.71 -13.48 12.85
C LYS A 108 14.49 -12.16 12.10
N ALA A 109 15.50 -11.31 12.14
CA ALA A 109 15.67 -10.19 11.23
C ALA A 109 16.77 -10.51 10.20
N GLY A 110 16.50 -10.22 8.93
CA GLY A 110 17.43 -10.37 7.82
C GLY A 110 17.93 -9.02 7.32
N VAL A 111 19.19 -8.98 6.89
CA VAL A 111 19.82 -7.78 6.33
C VAL A 111 20.38 -8.03 4.93
N ALA A 112 20.16 -7.08 4.03
CA ALA A 112 20.62 -7.12 2.64
C ALA A 112 21.07 -5.73 2.18
N THR A 113 21.93 -5.65 1.15
CA THR A 113 22.43 -4.37 0.63
C THR A 113 22.42 -4.29 -0.90
N SER A 114 22.36 -3.07 -1.44
CA SER A 114 22.51 -2.82 -2.87
C SER A 114 23.17 -1.45 -3.13
N ASP A 115 23.75 -1.29 -4.32
CA ASP A 115 24.28 0.00 -4.80
C ASP A 115 23.18 0.96 -5.28
N THR A 116 21.99 0.43 -5.59
CA THR A 116 20.87 1.21 -6.10
C THR A 116 19.57 0.86 -5.38
N VAL A 117 18.65 1.82 -5.28
CA VAL A 117 17.41 1.67 -4.51
C VAL A 117 16.56 0.49 -4.99
N CYS A 118 16.40 0.31 -6.31
CA CYS A 118 15.70 -0.83 -6.90
C CYS A 118 16.63 -1.88 -7.55
N GLY A 119 17.89 -1.95 -7.13
CA GLY A 119 18.85 -2.95 -7.63
C GLY A 119 18.53 -4.37 -7.18
N ALA A 120 19.31 -5.34 -7.65
CA ALA A 120 19.34 -6.64 -6.98
C ALA A 120 20.05 -6.47 -5.62
N TYR A 121 19.40 -6.92 -4.54
CA TYR A 121 19.98 -6.84 -3.21
C TYR A 121 20.77 -8.11 -2.93
N THR A 122 21.96 -7.94 -2.35
CA THR A 122 22.77 -9.02 -1.82
C THR A 122 22.35 -9.28 -0.39
N TYR A 123 21.71 -10.43 -0.16
CA TYR A 123 21.39 -10.90 1.19
C TYR A 123 22.67 -11.25 1.94
N ILE A 124 22.81 -10.74 3.17
CA ILE A 124 24.00 -10.93 3.98
C ILE A 124 23.78 -12.08 4.98
N ARG A 125 22.76 -11.95 5.85
CA ARG A 125 22.44 -12.94 6.89
C ARG A 125 21.06 -12.69 7.52
N GLY A 126 20.57 -13.71 8.23
CA GLY A 126 19.46 -13.62 9.17
C GLY A 126 19.94 -13.88 10.60
N GLU A 127 19.47 -13.10 11.57
CA GLU A 127 19.87 -13.21 12.97
C GLU A 127 18.72 -12.87 13.93
N ARG A 128 18.86 -13.27 15.19
CA ARG A 128 18.03 -12.79 16.29
C ARG A 128 18.73 -11.57 16.90
N PRO A 129 18.23 -10.33 16.69
CA PRO A 129 18.86 -9.11 17.17
C PRO A 129 19.13 -9.15 18.67
N LEU A 130 20.42 -9.04 19.05
CA LEU A 130 20.88 -9.12 20.44
C LEU A 130 20.53 -10.46 21.14
N GLY A 131 20.29 -11.52 20.37
CA GLY A 131 19.87 -12.84 20.87
C GLY A 131 18.37 -12.98 21.16
N PHE A 132 17.57 -11.94 20.89
CA PHE A 132 16.12 -11.92 21.13
C PHE A 132 15.33 -12.16 19.85
N GLU A 133 14.09 -12.63 19.99
CA GLU A 133 13.20 -12.84 18.85
C GLU A 133 12.91 -11.52 18.13
N SER A 134 12.63 -11.63 16.83
CA SER A 134 12.28 -10.51 15.97
C SER A 134 11.24 -10.96 14.94
N ARG A 135 10.08 -10.31 14.94
CA ARG A 135 9.02 -10.53 13.93
C ARG A 135 8.71 -9.23 13.20
N ASP A 136 7.53 -8.66 13.44
CA ASP A 136 7.16 -7.38 12.85
C ASP A 136 8.25 -6.32 13.11
N MET A 137 8.68 -5.67 12.03
CA MET A 137 9.78 -4.71 12.08
C MET A 137 9.67 -3.56 11.09
N ASN A 138 10.49 -2.55 11.35
CA ASN A 138 10.65 -1.36 10.53
C ASN A 138 12.05 -0.74 10.77
N LEU A 139 12.46 0.20 9.92
CA LEU A 139 13.67 1.00 10.09
C LEU A 139 13.32 2.46 10.35
N TYR A 140 14.01 3.08 11.31
CA TYR A 140 14.00 4.52 11.51
C TYR A 140 15.41 5.07 11.36
N LYS A 141 15.58 6.07 10.48
CA LYS A 141 16.81 6.84 10.36
C LYS A 141 16.55 8.24 10.90
N ASP A 142 17.32 8.64 11.91
CA ASP A 142 17.17 9.94 12.55
C ASP A 142 17.93 11.03 11.78
N THR A 143 17.64 12.28 12.11
CA THR A 143 18.18 13.48 11.46
C THR A 143 19.69 13.64 11.62
N ASP A 144 20.30 12.97 12.59
CA ASP A 144 21.75 12.95 12.81
C ASP A 144 22.47 11.84 12.00
N GLY A 145 21.72 11.02 11.25
CA GLY A 145 22.25 9.88 10.51
C GLY A 145 22.35 8.59 11.31
N SER A 146 21.99 8.57 12.59
CA SER A 146 21.84 7.32 13.35
C SER A 146 20.64 6.53 12.83
N ALA A 147 20.75 5.20 12.81
CA ALA A 147 19.66 4.33 12.35
C ALA A 147 19.29 3.28 13.41
N TYR A 148 18.03 2.86 13.38
CA TYR A 148 17.43 2.01 14.39
C TYR A 148 16.52 0.97 13.74
N LEU A 149 16.60 -0.26 14.23
CA LEU A 149 15.62 -1.31 13.97
C LEU A 149 14.49 -1.20 15.00
N LEU A 150 13.26 -1.09 14.51
CA LEU A 150 12.07 -1.24 15.31
C LEU A 150 11.66 -2.70 15.20
N THR A 151 11.56 -3.45 16.30
CA THR A 151 11.25 -4.88 16.24
C THR A 151 10.48 -5.35 17.47
N GLU A 152 9.53 -6.26 17.28
CA GLU A 152 8.83 -6.92 18.39
C GLU A 152 9.36 -8.32 18.70
N ASP A 153 9.27 -8.67 19.98
CA ASP A 153 9.48 -9.99 20.55
C ASP A 153 8.21 -10.38 21.33
N ARG A 154 7.61 -11.55 21.06
CA ARG A 154 6.37 -11.99 21.74
C ARG A 154 6.55 -12.21 23.25
N LYS A 155 7.77 -12.51 23.69
CA LYS A 155 8.12 -12.71 25.11
C LYS A 155 8.48 -11.40 25.80
N ASN A 156 9.21 -10.51 25.13
CA ASN A 156 9.80 -9.32 25.77
C ASN A 156 9.12 -8.00 25.41
N GLY A 157 8.54 -7.90 24.22
CA GLY A 157 7.81 -6.77 23.68
C GLY A 157 8.56 -5.95 22.63
N LEU A 158 8.03 -4.76 22.35
CA LEU A 158 8.52 -3.89 21.28
C LEU A 158 9.83 -3.20 21.69
N ARG A 159 10.79 -3.17 20.76
CA ARG A 159 12.12 -2.58 20.95
C ARG A 159 12.46 -1.53 19.90
N ILE A 160 13.24 -0.55 20.32
CA ILE A 160 14.09 0.26 19.45
C ILE A 160 15.52 -0.22 19.69
N ASP A 161 16.16 -0.76 18.65
CA ASP A 161 17.53 -1.22 18.72
C ASP A 161 18.41 -0.38 17.77
N ALA A 162 19.54 0.14 18.27
CA ALA A 162 20.46 0.96 17.48
C ALA A 162 21.28 0.11 16.50
N LEU A 163 21.48 0.61 15.29
CA LEU A 163 22.31 0.00 14.27
C LEU A 163 23.74 0.55 14.30
N SER A 164 24.69 -0.23 13.81
CA SER A 164 26.08 0.17 13.53
C SER A 164 26.12 1.28 12.48
N GLU A 165 27.25 1.98 12.37
CA GLU A 165 27.42 3.10 11.42
C GLU A 165 27.27 2.70 9.93
N ASP A 166 27.38 1.42 9.58
CA ASP A 166 27.11 0.88 8.24
C ASP A 166 25.68 0.33 8.09
N TYR A 167 24.89 0.41 9.16
CA TYR A 167 23.52 -0.06 9.33
C TYR A 167 23.32 -1.58 9.19
N THR A 168 24.39 -2.38 9.19
CA THR A 168 24.28 -3.83 8.94
C THR A 168 24.25 -4.68 10.20
N THR A 169 24.42 -4.10 11.38
CA THR A 169 24.50 -4.83 12.66
C THR A 169 23.71 -4.12 13.74
N VAL A 170 22.94 -4.88 14.52
CA VAL A 170 22.27 -4.36 15.72
C VAL A 170 23.27 -4.30 16.88
N THR A 171 23.45 -3.14 17.50
CA THR A 171 24.52 -2.87 18.47
C THR A 171 24.04 -2.85 19.92
N LYS A 172 22.89 -2.25 20.19
CA LYS A 172 22.31 -2.16 21.56
C LYS A 172 20.83 -1.86 21.54
N ASN A 173 20.12 -2.26 22.58
CA ASN A 173 18.76 -1.80 22.84
C ASN A 173 18.78 -0.35 23.35
N VAL A 174 17.87 0.47 22.82
CA VAL A 174 17.69 1.88 23.18
C VAL A 174 16.43 2.06 24.02
N GLN A 175 15.36 1.35 23.65
CA GLN A 175 14.08 1.40 24.34
C GLN A 175 13.40 0.03 24.28
N LEU A 176 12.70 -0.32 25.37
CA LEU A 176 11.87 -1.52 25.47
C LEU A 176 10.50 -1.16 26.08
N TRP A 177 9.43 -1.51 25.36
CA TRP A 177 8.09 -1.59 25.94
C TRP A 177 7.82 -3.03 26.36
N LYS A 178 7.74 -3.25 27.69
CA LYS A 178 7.47 -4.59 28.26
C LYS A 178 6.07 -5.12 27.96
N ASP A 179 5.13 -4.25 27.58
CA ASP A 179 3.86 -4.69 27.02
C ASP A 179 4.14 -5.39 25.68
N ASN A 180 4.03 -6.72 25.70
CA ASN A 180 4.39 -7.58 24.59
C ASN A 180 3.27 -7.73 23.55
N SER A 181 2.23 -6.91 23.62
CA SER A 181 1.10 -6.97 22.70
C SER A 181 1.20 -6.02 21.50
N PHE A 182 2.33 -5.33 21.31
CA PHE A 182 2.57 -4.42 20.18
C PHE A 182 3.27 -5.11 19.01
N GLU A 183 2.90 -4.73 17.79
CA GLU A 183 3.54 -5.12 16.54
C GLU A 183 3.41 -3.97 15.52
N ALA A 184 3.86 -4.17 14.27
CA ALA A 184 3.69 -3.23 13.17
C ALA A 184 4.15 -1.79 13.48
N ALA A 185 5.35 -1.66 14.05
CA ALA A 185 5.83 -0.38 14.56
C ALA A 185 6.34 0.56 13.45
N ALA A 186 6.16 1.86 13.63
CA ALA A 186 6.73 2.90 12.76
C ALA A 186 7.04 4.17 13.57
N ILE A 187 8.11 4.89 13.22
CA ILE A 187 8.43 6.19 13.83
C ILE A 187 8.41 7.28 12.77
N LEU A 188 7.82 8.42 13.11
CA LEU A 188 8.06 9.69 12.43
C LEU A 188 8.48 10.77 13.43
N LYS A 189 9.46 11.59 13.09
CA LYS A 189 9.86 12.76 13.89
C LYS A 189 9.29 14.04 13.30
N ARG A 190 8.71 14.90 14.14
CA ARG A 190 8.21 16.23 13.79
C ARG A 190 8.80 17.25 14.75
N GLY A 191 9.68 18.11 14.25
CA GLY A 191 10.47 19.00 15.10
C GLY A 191 11.36 18.19 16.06
N SER A 192 11.19 18.40 17.36
CA SER A 192 11.91 17.65 18.41
C SER A 192 11.16 16.43 18.94
N VAL A 193 9.96 16.13 18.43
CA VAL A 193 9.10 15.05 18.95
C VAL A 193 9.15 13.85 18.02
N TYR A 194 9.46 12.69 18.58
CA TYR A 194 9.29 11.38 17.96
C TYR A 194 7.89 10.87 18.25
N PHE A 195 7.19 10.41 17.21
CA PHE A 195 5.92 9.72 17.30
C PHE A 195 6.14 8.26 16.94
N MET A 196 5.92 7.36 17.89
CA MET A 196 5.94 5.91 17.68
C MET A 196 4.51 5.44 17.48
N PHE A 197 4.24 4.73 16.39
CA PHE A 197 2.96 4.09 16.07
C PHE A 197 3.13 2.57 16.13
N ALA A 198 2.10 1.85 16.57
CA ALA A 198 2.09 0.39 16.59
C ALA A 198 0.65 -0.16 16.57
N SER A 199 0.44 -1.34 16.00
CA SER A 199 -0.80 -2.08 16.19
C SER A 199 -0.73 -2.95 17.44
N LYS A 200 -1.87 -3.46 17.88
CA LYS A 200 -1.90 -4.64 18.76
C LYS A 200 -1.72 -5.92 17.94
N GLN A 201 -1.41 -7.02 18.62
CA GLN A 201 -1.24 -8.34 18.05
C GLN A 201 -2.60 -9.05 17.88
N SER A 202 -3.12 -9.09 16.65
CA SER A 202 -4.39 -9.76 16.32
C SER A 202 -4.32 -10.58 15.02
N GLY A 203 -3.10 -10.98 14.63
CA GLY A 203 -2.85 -11.62 13.35
C GLY A 203 -3.25 -10.70 12.20
N TRP A 204 -3.93 -11.25 11.19
CA TRP A 204 -4.39 -10.48 10.03
C TRP A 204 -5.60 -9.56 10.32
N SER A 205 -6.30 -9.75 11.44
CA SER A 205 -7.45 -8.92 11.79
C SER A 205 -6.97 -7.52 12.19
N PRO A 206 -7.53 -6.44 11.62
CA PRO A 206 -7.15 -5.09 12.01
C PRO A 206 -7.65 -4.79 13.44
N ASN A 207 -6.98 -3.86 14.12
CA ASN A 207 -7.35 -3.36 15.44
C ASN A 207 -7.16 -1.86 15.52
N ASP A 208 -7.63 -1.24 16.60
CA ASP A 208 -7.36 0.17 16.88
C ASP A 208 -5.88 0.37 17.23
N ASN A 209 -5.10 0.84 16.25
CA ASN A 209 -3.67 1.10 16.42
C ASN A 209 -3.44 2.29 17.34
N LEU A 210 -2.27 2.31 17.96
CA LEU A 210 -1.89 3.25 19.01
C LEU A 210 -0.65 4.05 18.61
N TYR A 211 -0.45 5.19 19.27
CA TYR A 211 0.79 5.95 19.21
C TYR A 211 1.22 6.43 20.59
N CYS A 212 2.52 6.70 20.75
CA CYS A 212 3.08 7.43 21.88
C CYS A 212 4.17 8.40 21.40
N THR A 213 4.59 9.31 22.28
CA THR A 213 5.57 10.35 21.92
C THR A 213 6.73 10.43 22.92
N SER A 214 7.87 10.91 22.44
CA SER A 214 9.00 11.31 23.28
C SER A 214 9.84 12.37 22.56
N THR A 215 10.68 13.08 23.31
CA THR A 215 11.75 13.93 22.75
C THR A 215 13.10 13.23 22.72
N ASN A 216 13.17 11.97 23.17
CA ASN A 216 14.36 11.14 23.18
C ASN A 216 13.97 9.69 22.86
N LEU A 217 14.64 9.05 21.91
CA LEU A 217 14.34 7.65 21.56
C LEU A 217 14.48 6.68 22.75
N ALA A 218 15.37 6.98 23.69
CA ALA A 218 15.55 6.22 24.95
C ALA A 218 14.46 6.52 26.00
N GLY A 219 13.51 7.40 25.69
CA GLY A 219 12.43 7.81 26.57
C GLY A 219 12.81 8.93 27.56
N PRO A 220 11.90 9.22 28.52
CA PRO A 220 10.63 8.53 28.73
C PRO A 220 9.64 8.74 27.57
N TRP A 221 8.86 7.71 27.27
CA TRP A 221 7.77 7.78 26.29
C TRP A 221 6.43 8.02 27.01
N SER A 222 5.54 8.77 26.38
CA SER A 222 4.18 8.97 26.87
C SER A 222 3.39 7.66 26.90
N SER A 223 2.27 7.64 27.63
CA SER A 223 1.31 6.54 27.50
C SER A 223 0.80 6.41 26.05
N TRP A 224 0.51 5.18 25.65
CA TRP A 224 -0.08 4.87 24.36
C TRP A 224 -1.51 5.41 24.25
N GLN A 225 -1.84 6.05 23.13
CA GLN A 225 -3.15 6.61 22.84
C GLN A 225 -3.60 6.25 21.42
N LEU A 226 -4.90 6.34 21.17
CA LEU A 226 -5.47 6.17 19.83
C LEU A 226 -5.17 7.39 18.97
N PHE A 227 -4.82 7.18 17.71
CA PHE A 227 -4.73 8.26 16.71
C PHE A 227 -5.85 8.22 15.67
N ALA A 228 -6.60 7.12 15.57
CA ALA A 228 -7.84 7.02 14.80
C ALA A 228 -9.04 6.86 15.76
N PRO A 229 -10.28 7.19 15.34
CA PRO A 229 -11.46 6.96 16.16
C PRO A 229 -11.59 5.48 16.58
N LYS A 230 -11.87 5.25 17.86
CA LYS A 230 -12.06 3.91 18.44
C LYS A 230 -13.12 3.11 17.68
N GLY A 231 -12.87 1.82 17.48
CA GLY A 231 -13.76 0.88 16.80
C GLY A 231 -13.71 0.95 15.28
N THR A 232 -12.91 1.86 14.71
CA THR A 232 -12.66 1.87 13.26
C THR A 232 -11.63 0.83 12.85
N ASN A 233 -10.89 0.28 13.81
CA ASN A 233 -9.72 -0.57 13.59
C ASN A 233 -8.73 0.10 12.64
N THR A 234 -8.43 1.36 12.94
CA THR A 234 -7.62 2.26 12.10
C THR A 234 -8.11 2.28 10.65
N TYR A 235 -9.44 2.40 10.46
CA TYR A 235 -10.09 2.31 9.15
C TYR A 235 -9.87 0.98 8.40
N THR A 236 -9.89 -0.12 9.16
CA THR A 236 -9.67 -1.49 8.68
C THR A 236 -8.30 -1.61 8.02
N SER A 237 -7.25 -1.16 8.73
CA SER A 237 -5.87 -1.34 8.32
C SER A 237 -4.93 -1.51 9.50
N GLN A 238 -3.72 -1.96 9.21
CA GLN A 238 -2.62 -2.10 10.15
C GLN A 238 -1.47 -1.19 9.70
N THR A 239 -0.82 -0.49 10.63
CA THR A 239 0.38 0.33 10.33
C THR A 239 1.41 -0.47 9.52
N GLY A 240 1.90 0.11 8.44
CA GLY A 240 3.09 -0.35 7.71
C GLY A 240 4.23 0.63 7.92
N ALA A 241 4.00 1.89 7.55
CA ALA A 241 4.95 2.99 7.71
C ALA A 241 4.24 4.31 8.02
N VAL A 242 5.00 5.30 8.49
CA VAL A 242 4.57 6.69 8.57
C VAL A 242 5.68 7.55 7.99
N ILE A 243 5.37 8.31 6.94
CA ILE A 243 6.38 9.06 6.18
C ILE A 243 6.09 10.56 6.20
N ASP A 244 7.15 11.36 6.02
CA ASP A 244 7.03 12.77 5.71
C ASP A 244 7.18 13.00 4.21
N VAL A 245 6.20 13.66 3.61
CA VAL A 245 6.21 14.09 2.23
C VAL A 245 6.23 15.62 2.20
N ASN A 246 7.44 16.17 2.23
CA ASN A 246 7.68 17.61 2.20
C ASN A 246 6.85 18.37 3.26
N GLY A 247 6.84 17.89 4.50
CA GLY A 247 6.07 18.46 5.61
C GLY A 247 4.71 17.82 5.84
N VAL A 248 4.14 17.09 4.88
CA VAL A 248 2.90 16.33 5.07
C VAL A 248 3.22 14.97 5.68
N ALA A 249 2.77 14.70 6.90
CA ALA A 249 2.79 13.35 7.44
C ALA A 249 1.72 12.49 6.76
N MET A 250 2.09 11.30 6.33
CA MET A 250 1.18 10.32 5.73
C MET A 250 1.29 8.99 6.48
N TYR A 251 0.17 8.53 7.01
CA TYR A 251 0.01 7.16 7.49
C TYR A 251 -0.06 6.22 6.27
N MET A 252 0.73 5.15 6.30
CA MET A 252 0.66 4.07 5.32
C MET A 252 0.30 2.77 6.05
N GLY A 253 -0.91 2.26 5.80
CA GLY A 253 -1.33 0.98 6.34
C GLY A 253 -1.78 -0.01 5.27
N ASP A 254 -1.74 -1.28 5.63
CA ASP A 254 -2.25 -2.39 4.83
C ASP A 254 -3.64 -2.79 5.31
N ARG A 255 -4.58 -2.94 4.39
CA ARG A 255 -5.85 -3.64 4.61
C ARG A 255 -5.68 -5.07 4.15
N TRP A 256 -5.26 -5.91 5.09
CA TRP A 256 -5.03 -7.33 4.86
C TRP A 256 -6.33 -8.08 4.57
N VAL A 257 -6.27 -8.98 3.59
CA VAL A 257 -7.33 -9.94 3.30
C VAL A 257 -6.74 -11.35 3.34
N SER A 258 -6.73 -11.96 4.53
CA SER A 258 -6.02 -13.23 4.79
C SER A 258 -6.50 -14.41 3.95
N SER A 259 -7.77 -14.43 3.56
CA SER A 259 -8.34 -15.46 2.68
C SER A 259 -7.85 -15.36 1.23
N ASN A 260 -7.31 -14.22 0.82
CA ASN A 260 -6.74 -14.01 -0.51
C ASN A 260 -5.76 -12.83 -0.50
N LEU A 261 -4.52 -13.04 -0.05
CA LEU A 261 -3.59 -11.94 0.24
C LEU A 261 -3.28 -11.03 -0.96
N MET A 262 -3.41 -11.52 -2.20
CA MET A 262 -3.16 -10.71 -3.41
C MET A 262 -4.09 -9.52 -3.53
N ARG A 263 -5.27 -9.58 -2.89
CA ARG A 263 -6.30 -8.54 -2.93
C ARG A 263 -6.25 -7.58 -1.73
N SER A 264 -5.25 -7.73 -0.87
CA SER A 264 -4.97 -6.73 0.17
C SER A 264 -4.74 -5.37 -0.50
N THR A 265 -5.16 -4.29 0.16
CA THR A 265 -5.10 -2.92 -0.41
C THR A 265 -4.45 -1.96 0.56
N TYR A 266 -4.16 -0.74 0.09
CA TYR A 266 -3.41 0.25 0.84
C TYR A 266 -4.33 1.32 1.41
N VAL A 267 -4.29 1.55 2.72
CA VAL A 267 -4.98 2.66 3.40
C VAL A 267 -3.95 3.75 3.71
N TRP A 268 -3.76 4.65 2.74
CA TRP A 268 -2.85 5.77 2.89
C TRP A 268 -3.61 7.06 3.11
N LEU A 269 -3.39 7.69 4.27
CA LEU A 269 -4.20 8.79 4.76
C LEU A 269 -3.31 9.91 5.29
N PRO A 270 -3.71 11.18 5.12
CA PRO A 270 -3.00 12.29 5.74
C PRO A 270 -3.11 12.17 7.27
N LEU A 271 -1.97 12.31 7.93
CA LEU A 271 -1.85 12.22 9.37
C LEU A 271 -1.54 13.61 9.92
N THR A 272 -2.42 14.13 10.77
CA THR A 272 -2.19 15.44 11.41
C THR A 272 -1.34 15.25 12.65
N LEU A 273 -0.16 15.89 12.67
CA LEU A 273 0.72 15.96 13.83
C LEU A 273 0.81 17.41 14.32
N SER A 274 0.47 17.64 15.59
CA SER A 274 0.54 18.97 16.21
C SER A 274 0.99 18.85 17.66
N GLY A 275 2.11 19.50 18.01
CA GLY A 275 2.74 19.33 19.32
C GLY A 275 3.10 17.86 19.57
N THR A 276 2.39 17.21 20.49
CA THR A 276 2.50 15.79 20.82
C THR A 276 1.27 14.97 20.41
N THR A 277 0.33 15.57 19.68
CA THR A 277 -0.91 14.93 19.25
C THR A 277 -0.82 14.41 17.83
N ALA A 278 -1.24 13.16 17.62
CA ALA A 278 -1.46 12.56 16.31
C ALA A 278 -2.96 12.30 16.08
N THR A 279 -3.47 12.62 14.89
CA THR A 279 -4.86 12.38 14.51
C THR A 279 -4.96 11.93 13.05
N LEU A 280 -5.66 10.82 12.84
CA LEU A 280 -5.95 10.22 11.55
C LEU A 280 -7.46 10.27 11.32
N ASN A 281 -7.86 10.97 10.27
CA ASN A 281 -9.24 11.07 9.85
C ASN A 281 -9.46 10.37 8.52
N LYS A 282 -10.61 9.71 8.37
CA LYS A 282 -10.99 9.05 7.12
C LYS A 282 -11.10 10.06 5.99
N GLN A 283 -10.54 9.70 4.83
CA GLN A 283 -10.75 10.40 3.57
C GLN A 283 -11.24 9.36 2.53
N VAL A 284 -12.29 9.69 1.77
CA VAL A 284 -12.71 8.86 0.63
C VAL A 284 -11.68 8.97 -0.49
N ASN A 285 -11.25 10.20 -0.74
CA ASN A 285 -10.18 10.61 -1.63
C ASN A 285 -9.51 11.84 -0.99
N TRP A 286 -8.28 12.13 -1.39
CA TRP A 286 -7.54 13.30 -0.92
C TRP A 286 -6.47 13.67 -1.95
N ILE A 287 -6.08 14.95 -1.95
CA ILE A 287 -5.10 15.50 -2.88
C ILE A 287 -3.87 15.90 -2.08
N LEU A 288 -2.71 15.43 -2.52
CA LEU A 288 -1.41 15.82 -2.00
C LEU A 288 -0.74 16.77 -3.00
N ASP A 289 -0.47 18.00 -2.58
CA ASP A 289 0.39 18.92 -3.32
C ASP A 289 1.81 18.79 -2.76
N ILE A 290 2.58 17.88 -3.37
CA ILE A 290 3.95 17.54 -2.95
C ILE A 290 4.85 18.78 -2.99
N ALA A 291 4.72 19.61 -4.04
CA ALA A 291 5.55 20.78 -4.22
C ALA A 291 5.31 21.83 -3.11
N LYS A 292 4.04 22.05 -2.73
CA LYS A 292 3.69 22.97 -1.65
C LYS A 292 3.83 22.37 -0.26
N GLY A 293 3.97 21.05 -0.13
CA GLY A 293 3.99 20.41 1.19
C GLY A 293 2.65 20.52 1.90
N THR A 294 1.55 20.43 1.14
CA THR A 294 0.19 20.57 1.67
C THR A 294 -0.72 19.47 1.14
N TRP A 295 -1.86 19.28 1.79
CA TRP A 295 -2.89 18.37 1.31
C TRP A 295 -4.28 18.99 1.52
N THR A 296 -5.25 18.54 0.74
CA THR A 296 -6.66 18.89 0.92
C THR A 296 -7.53 17.63 0.91
N PRO A 297 -8.71 17.65 1.56
CA PRO A 297 -9.76 16.70 1.24
C PRO A 297 -9.97 16.66 -0.28
N GLY A 298 -10.24 15.48 -0.81
CA GLY A 298 -10.48 15.38 -2.23
C GLY A 298 -11.87 15.93 -2.57
N PRO A 299 -12.12 16.19 -3.85
CA PRO A 299 -13.36 16.82 -4.27
C PRO A 299 -14.54 15.87 -4.08
N VAL A 300 -15.75 16.43 -3.98
CA VAL A 300 -16.97 15.64 -4.15
C VAL A 300 -16.96 14.96 -5.51
N GLU A 301 -17.58 13.80 -5.61
CA GLU A 301 -17.59 13.02 -6.85
C GLU A 301 -18.98 12.97 -7.45
N THR A 302 -19.06 13.05 -8.77
CA THR A 302 -20.25 12.69 -9.54
C THR A 302 -20.17 11.22 -9.93
N THR A 303 -21.21 10.45 -9.66
CA THR A 303 -21.29 9.03 -10.00
C THR A 303 -22.07 8.82 -11.30
N TYR A 304 -21.58 7.92 -12.14
CA TYR A 304 -22.24 7.47 -13.37
C TYR A 304 -22.44 5.96 -13.28
N GLU A 305 -23.69 5.54 -13.17
CA GLU A 305 -24.05 4.12 -13.10
C GLU A 305 -23.75 3.44 -14.44
N ALA A 306 -23.22 2.22 -14.41
CA ALA A 306 -22.88 1.49 -15.63
C ALA A 306 -24.12 1.10 -16.42
N GLU A 307 -25.20 0.77 -15.72
CA GLU A 307 -26.50 0.35 -16.26
C GLU A 307 -27.43 1.50 -16.69
N ASP A 308 -26.98 2.75 -16.62
CA ASP A 308 -27.77 3.90 -17.07
C ASP A 308 -28.22 3.69 -18.53
N THR A 309 -29.48 4.02 -18.83
CA THR A 309 -30.07 3.82 -20.17
C THR A 309 -29.45 4.72 -21.24
N LEU A 310 -28.71 5.76 -20.84
CA LEU A 310 -27.91 6.60 -21.72
C LEU A 310 -26.59 5.94 -22.15
N ASN A 311 -26.14 4.90 -21.44
CA ASN A 311 -24.93 4.17 -21.79
C ASN A 311 -25.20 3.17 -22.92
N THR A 312 -24.14 2.82 -23.65
CA THR A 312 -24.23 1.86 -24.75
C THR A 312 -23.56 0.54 -24.37
N LEU A 313 -24.31 -0.55 -24.52
CA LEU A 313 -23.83 -1.92 -24.40
C LEU A 313 -23.66 -2.52 -25.79
N SER A 314 -22.55 -3.21 -26.03
CA SER A 314 -22.29 -3.86 -27.32
C SER A 314 -21.48 -5.14 -27.16
N GLY A 315 -21.42 -5.96 -28.22
CA GLY A 315 -20.55 -7.14 -28.23
C GLY A 315 -20.90 -8.22 -27.19
N GLY A 316 -22.12 -8.24 -26.66
CA GLY A 316 -22.58 -9.23 -25.68
C GLY A 316 -22.50 -8.78 -24.21
N SER A 317 -21.99 -7.59 -23.91
CA SER A 317 -22.10 -7.00 -22.57
C SER A 317 -23.57 -6.82 -22.18
N ARG A 318 -23.91 -7.05 -20.92
CA ARG A 318 -25.30 -7.00 -20.46
C ARG A 318 -25.40 -6.67 -18.98
N THR A 319 -26.55 -6.13 -18.59
CA THR A 319 -26.91 -5.95 -17.19
C THR A 319 -26.98 -7.29 -16.48
N ILE A 320 -26.42 -7.35 -15.27
CA ILE A 320 -26.46 -8.49 -14.36
C ILE A 320 -26.91 -8.01 -12.98
N SER A 321 -27.43 -8.92 -12.17
CA SER A 321 -27.80 -8.63 -10.78
C SER A 321 -26.56 -8.58 -9.88
N CYS A 322 -26.51 -7.60 -9.00
CA CYS A 322 -25.47 -7.46 -7.98
C CYS A 322 -26.06 -6.77 -6.75
N SER A 323 -26.39 -7.54 -5.71
CA SER A 323 -27.21 -7.03 -4.59
C SER A 323 -26.55 -5.94 -3.75
N GLY A 324 -25.21 -5.87 -3.72
CA GLY A 324 -24.46 -4.80 -3.06
C GLY A 324 -23.88 -3.74 -3.99
N CYS A 325 -24.11 -3.83 -5.31
CA CYS A 325 -23.82 -2.75 -6.25
C CYS A 325 -24.86 -1.62 -6.11
N SER A 326 -24.54 -0.42 -6.62
CA SER A 326 -25.57 0.60 -6.80
C SER A 326 -26.66 0.10 -7.73
N GLY A 327 -27.89 0.58 -7.54
CA GLY A 327 -29.04 0.10 -8.31
C GLY A 327 -29.40 -1.40 -8.13
N LYS A 328 -28.61 -2.16 -7.36
CA LYS A 328 -28.61 -3.64 -7.29
C LYS A 328 -28.23 -4.32 -8.61
N THR A 329 -27.55 -3.60 -9.49
CA THR A 329 -27.20 -4.03 -10.84
C THR A 329 -25.77 -3.65 -11.19
N SER A 330 -25.22 -4.30 -12.21
CA SER A 330 -23.93 -3.94 -12.81
C SER A 330 -23.91 -4.40 -14.26
N ILE A 331 -22.90 -4.00 -15.03
CA ILE A 331 -22.70 -4.45 -16.40
C ILE A 331 -21.58 -5.49 -16.43
N GLY A 332 -21.94 -6.72 -16.82
CA GLY A 332 -21.02 -7.84 -16.98
C GLY A 332 -20.76 -8.20 -18.44
N TYR A 333 -20.07 -9.33 -18.64
CA TYR A 333 -19.70 -9.88 -19.96
C TYR A 333 -18.76 -8.99 -20.78
N ILE A 334 -18.07 -8.05 -20.14
CA ILE A 334 -17.02 -7.26 -20.79
C ILE A 334 -15.89 -8.18 -21.24
N GLY A 335 -15.48 -8.07 -22.50
CA GLY A 335 -14.52 -8.94 -23.17
C GLY A 335 -15.00 -10.37 -23.46
N GLY A 336 -16.17 -10.77 -22.96
CA GLY A 336 -16.80 -12.04 -23.30
C GLY A 336 -17.30 -12.09 -24.74
N SER A 337 -17.60 -13.27 -25.27
CA SER A 337 -18.06 -13.44 -26.66
C SER A 337 -19.37 -12.68 -26.95
N PRO A 338 -19.50 -11.97 -28.09
CA PRO A 338 -18.52 -11.83 -29.18
C PRO A 338 -17.41 -10.77 -29.02
N ASN A 339 -17.42 -9.95 -27.97
CA ASN A 339 -16.33 -9.11 -27.42
C ASN A 339 -16.99 -7.94 -26.66
N GLY A 340 -17.57 -8.22 -25.49
CA GLY A 340 -18.48 -7.29 -24.80
C GLY A 340 -17.83 -5.96 -24.43
N LYS A 341 -18.55 -4.86 -24.62
CA LYS A 341 -18.08 -3.50 -24.29
C LYS A 341 -19.16 -2.67 -23.62
N LEU A 342 -18.77 -1.97 -22.57
CA LEU A 342 -19.55 -0.92 -21.92
C LEU A 342 -19.01 0.45 -22.35
N THR A 343 -19.88 1.31 -22.87
CA THR A 343 -19.57 2.72 -23.16
C THR A 343 -20.40 3.64 -22.27
N ILE A 344 -19.74 4.35 -21.35
CA ILE A 344 -20.32 5.40 -20.51
C ILE A 344 -20.04 6.75 -21.17
N SER A 345 -21.10 7.46 -21.56
CA SER A 345 -21.01 8.72 -22.30
C SER A 345 -21.50 9.89 -21.46
N GLY A 346 -21.24 11.12 -21.89
CA GLY A 346 -21.78 12.30 -21.21
C GLY A 346 -21.08 12.63 -19.90
N VAL A 347 -19.90 12.05 -19.65
CA VAL A 347 -19.19 12.22 -18.38
C VAL A 347 -18.64 13.64 -18.30
N SER A 348 -19.04 14.34 -17.24
CA SER A 348 -18.69 15.74 -17.05
C SER A 348 -17.39 15.93 -16.28
N SER A 349 -16.60 16.91 -16.70
CA SER A 349 -15.49 17.45 -15.94
C SER A 349 -15.53 18.97 -15.99
N THR A 350 -15.20 19.61 -14.87
CA THR A 350 -15.09 21.08 -14.77
C THR A 350 -13.76 21.61 -15.28
N VAL A 351 -12.81 20.72 -15.62
CA VAL A 351 -11.46 21.09 -16.00
C VAL A 351 -10.82 20.01 -16.87
N SER A 352 -10.12 20.46 -17.91
CA SER A 352 -9.24 19.64 -18.73
C SER A 352 -7.95 19.27 -17.96
N THR A 353 -7.93 18.16 -17.22
CA THR A 353 -6.78 17.70 -16.40
C THR A 353 -6.65 16.18 -16.31
N ASN A 354 -5.50 15.70 -15.83
CA ASN A 354 -5.35 14.33 -15.36
C ASN A 354 -6.09 14.19 -14.03
N THR A 355 -6.99 13.20 -13.97
CA THR A 355 -7.91 12.99 -12.85
C THR A 355 -7.86 11.53 -12.44
N THR A 356 -7.57 11.27 -11.17
CA THR A 356 -7.75 9.93 -10.60
C THR A 356 -9.23 9.68 -10.35
N ILE A 357 -9.81 8.75 -11.11
CA ILE A 357 -11.20 8.33 -10.96
C ILE A 357 -11.30 7.05 -10.14
N ARG A 358 -12.48 6.76 -9.61
CA ARG A 358 -12.80 5.48 -8.97
C ARG A 358 -13.71 4.66 -9.87
N ILE A 359 -13.43 3.37 -9.98
CA ILE A 359 -14.27 2.39 -10.67
C ILE A 359 -14.76 1.41 -9.62
N ASN A 360 -16.07 1.34 -9.40
CA ASN A 360 -16.69 0.30 -8.58
C ASN A 360 -16.99 -0.91 -9.46
N TYR A 361 -16.67 -2.10 -8.97
CA TYR A 361 -16.72 -3.32 -9.78
C TYR A 361 -16.84 -4.57 -8.92
N THR A 362 -17.25 -5.68 -9.53
CA THR A 362 -17.12 -7.03 -8.95
C THR A 362 -16.26 -7.94 -9.83
N ASN A 363 -15.51 -8.82 -9.18
CA ASN A 363 -14.70 -9.87 -9.76
C ASN A 363 -14.66 -11.06 -8.78
N ALA A 364 -15.58 -12.01 -8.89
CA ALA A 364 -15.61 -13.19 -8.03
C ALA A 364 -14.51 -14.23 -8.31
N ASP A 365 -13.62 -14.01 -9.28
CA ASP A 365 -12.49 -14.92 -9.52
C ASP A 365 -11.49 -14.85 -8.35
N SER A 366 -10.69 -15.91 -8.20
CA SER A 366 -9.58 -15.91 -7.24
C SER A 366 -8.37 -15.09 -7.70
N THR A 367 -8.37 -14.60 -8.94
CA THR A 367 -7.26 -13.86 -9.56
C THR A 367 -7.73 -12.54 -10.19
N GLN A 368 -6.78 -11.69 -10.56
CA GLN A 368 -7.07 -10.41 -11.19
C GLN A 368 -7.69 -10.61 -12.58
N ARG A 369 -8.77 -9.88 -12.85
CA ARG A 369 -9.23 -9.62 -14.23
C ARG A 369 -8.65 -8.32 -14.74
N TYR A 370 -8.71 -8.13 -16.04
CA TYR A 370 -8.17 -6.94 -16.70
C TYR A 370 -9.18 -6.40 -17.70
N ALA A 371 -9.25 -5.08 -17.83
CA ALA A 371 -9.93 -4.44 -18.94
C ALA A 371 -9.05 -3.33 -19.52
N THR A 372 -9.19 -3.11 -20.81
CA THR A 372 -8.77 -1.84 -21.41
C THR A 372 -9.86 -0.83 -21.11
N LEU A 373 -9.50 0.28 -20.45
CA LEU A 373 -10.31 1.48 -20.36
C LEU A 373 -9.83 2.48 -21.42
N SER A 374 -10.69 2.86 -22.36
CA SER A 374 -10.43 3.97 -23.27
C SER A 374 -11.19 5.21 -22.80
N VAL A 375 -10.49 6.33 -22.59
CA VAL A 375 -11.10 7.63 -22.26
C VAL A 375 -10.76 8.60 -23.38
N ASN A 376 -11.77 9.07 -24.12
CA ASN A 376 -11.59 9.95 -25.28
C ASN A 376 -10.56 9.42 -26.30
N GLY A 377 -10.46 8.09 -26.44
CA GLY A 377 -9.51 7.40 -27.32
C GLY A 377 -8.15 7.08 -26.68
N ALA A 378 -7.80 7.66 -25.53
CA ALA A 378 -6.60 7.32 -24.78
C ALA A 378 -6.80 6.00 -24.01
N ARG A 379 -5.85 5.06 -24.13
CA ARG A 379 -5.97 3.70 -23.58
C ARG A 379 -5.23 3.56 -22.25
N TYR A 380 -5.90 2.94 -21.29
CA TYR A 380 -5.40 2.59 -19.95
C TYR A 380 -5.67 1.11 -19.69
N ILE A 381 -4.71 0.38 -19.14
CA ILE A 381 -4.93 -1.01 -18.69
C ILE A 381 -5.19 -0.98 -17.20
N VAL A 382 -6.29 -1.59 -16.77
CA VAL A 382 -6.71 -1.61 -15.36
C VAL A 382 -6.79 -3.04 -14.88
N ALA A 383 -6.13 -3.34 -13.76
CA ALA A 383 -6.22 -4.59 -13.05
C ALA A 383 -7.31 -4.51 -11.96
N PHE A 384 -8.21 -5.47 -12.01
CA PHE A 384 -9.33 -5.61 -11.10
C PHE A 384 -9.06 -6.80 -10.18
N ILE A 385 -8.54 -6.51 -8.98
CA ILE A 385 -8.32 -7.53 -7.95
C ILE A 385 -9.63 -8.24 -7.59
N PRO A 386 -9.58 -9.49 -7.11
CA PRO A 386 -10.77 -10.20 -6.64
C PRO A 386 -11.65 -9.36 -5.71
N THR A 387 -12.96 -9.56 -5.79
CA THR A 387 -13.96 -9.17 -4.77
C THR A 387 -14.33 -10.39 -3.92
N PRO A 388 -15.00 -10.23 -2.76
CA PRO A 388 -15.42 -11.40 -1.96
C PRO A 388 -16.34 -12.34 -2.73
N ASP A 389 -17.18 -11.75 -3.58
CA ASP A 389 -18.18 -12.40 -4.42
C ASP A 389 -18.62 -11.41 -5.53
N ASP A 390 -19.61 -11.81 -6.34
CA ASP A 390 -20.19 -10.97 -7.40
C ASP A 390 -21.19 -9.91 -6.88
N ASN A 391 -21.38 -9.80 -5.56
CA ASN A 391 -22.33 -8.87 -4.93
C ASN A 391 -21.66 -7.78 -4.09
N SER A 392 -20.38 -7.93 -3.76
CA SER A 392 -19.66 -7.07 -2.83
C SER A 392 -18.61 -6.23 -3.58
N PRO A 393 -18.98 -5.04 -4.09
CA PRO A 393 -18.11 -4.28 -4.99
C PRO A 393 -16.82 -3.82 -4.33
N GLY A 394 -15.72 -3.95 -5.07
CA GLY A 394 -14.44 -3.34 -4.77
C GLY A 394 -14.33 -1.93 -5.35
N THR A 395 -13.15 -1.35 -5.28
CA THR A 395 -12.84 -0.07 -5.94
C THR A 395 -11.47 -0.16 -6.58
N ALA A 396 -11.37 0.18 -7.86
CA ALA A 396 -10.11 0.41 -8.55
C ALA A 396 -9.90 1.92 -8.74
N ALA A 397 -8.66 2.38 -8.67
CA ALA A 397 -8.29 3.75 -8.97
C ALA A 397 -7.39 3.81 -10.20
N VAL A 398 -7.68 4.75 -11.11
CA VAL A 398 -6.90 4.97 -12.33
C VAL A 398 -6.87 6.47 -12.65
N THR A 399 -5.69 6.98 -13.02
CA THR A 399 -5.54 8.35 -13.49
C THR A 399 -5.77 8.41 -14.99
N VAL A 400 -6.77 9.17 -15.40
CA VAL A 400 -7.15 9.36 -16.80
C VAL A 400 -7.15 10.84 -17.16
N ARG A 401 -7.00 11.14 -18.44
CA ARG A 401 -7.12 12.51 -18.94
C ARG A 401 -8.58 12.82 -19.23
N LEU A 402 -9.14 13.81 -18.53
CA LEU A 402 -10.47 14.35 -18.83
C LEU A 402 -10.34 15.67 -19.57
N GLU A 403 -11.33 15.96 -20.40
CA GLU A 403 -11.54 17.26 -21.02
C GLU A 403 -12.71 17.99 -20.37
N GLU A 404 -12.62 19.31 -20.28
CA GLU A 404 -13.68 20.16 -19.74
C GLU A 404 -15.00 20.00 -20.51
N GLY A 405 -16.11 20.08 -19.79
CA GLY A 405 -17.45 19.94 -20.34
C GLY A 405 -17.99 18.51 -20.15
N LYS A 406 -18.93 18.10 -21.01
CA LYS A 406 -19.70 16.85 -20.87
C LYS A 406 -19.39 15.81 -21.95
N ALA A 407 -18.31 15.96 -22.69
CA ALA A 407 -18.02 15.14 -23.86
C ALA A 407 -17.21 13.88 -23.52
N ASN A 408 -16.78 13.68 -22.27
CA ASN A 408 -15.91 12.56 -21.95
C ASN A 408 -16.66 11.23 -22.13
N THR A 409 -16.00 10.30 -22.80
CA THR A 409 -16.52 8.96 -23.09
C THR A 409 -15.55 7.91 -22.58
N PHE A 410 -16.08 6.97 -21.80
CA PHE A 410 -15.34 5.87 -21.18
C PHE A 410 -15.78 4.56 -21.82
N VAL A 411 -14.86 3.80 -22.38
CA VAL A 411 -15.13 2.49 -22.98
C VAL A 411 -14.35 1.42 -22.24
N PHE A 412 -15.05 0.49 -21.62
CA PHE A 412 -14.46 -0.72 -21.05
C PHE A 412 -14.55 -1.85 -22.08
N GLU A 413 -13.41 -2.44 -22.43
CA GLU A 413 -13.31 -3.54 -23.39
C GLU A 413 -12.25 -4.58 -22.96
N ALA A 414 -12.16 -5.70 -23.68
CA ALA A 414 -11.20 -6.75 -23.41
C ALA A 414 -9.75 -6.23 -23.33
N TYR A 415 -8.96 -6.81 -22.44
CA TYR A 415 -7.50 -6.74 -22.50
C TYR A 415 -6.96 -8.12 -22.90
N ASN A 416 -6.19 -8.19 -23.98
CA ASN A 416 -5.62 -9.44 -24.53
C ASN A 416 -6.64 -10.58 -24.71
N GLY A 417 -7.87 -10.25 -25.11
CA GLY A 417 -8.95 -11.23 -25.31
C GLY A 417 -9.50 -11.84 -24.02
N GLY A 418 -9.10 -11.34 -22.85
CA GLY A 418 -9.58 -11.78 -21.55
C GLY A 418 -10.91 -11.14 -21.14
N TRP A 419 -11.57 -11.77 -20.18
CA TRP A 419 -12.79 -11.26 -19.54
C TRP A 419 -12.46 -10.12 -18.57
N GLY A 420 -13.23 -9.04 -18.67
CA GLY A 420 -13.21 -7.93 -17.73
C GLY A 420 -14.00 -8.23 -16.44
N PRO A 421 -13.95 -7.31 -15.46
CA PRO A 421 -14.83 -7.37 -14.29
C PRO A 421 -16.28 -7.04 -14.68
N ASN A 422 -17.19 -7.16 -13.73
CA ASN A 422 -18.50 -6.51 -13.83
C ASN A 422 -18.36 -5.07 -13.30
N ILE A 423 -18.81 -4.08 -14.05
CA ILE A 423 -18.70 -2.66 -13.68
C ILE A 423 -20.02 -2.21 -13.05
N ASP A 424 -19.96 -1.72 -11.81
CA ASP A 424 -21.08 -1.13 -11.07
C ASP A 424 -21.24 0.34 -11.52
N ARG A 425 -20.20 1.15 -11.30
CA ARG A 425 -20.21 2.57 -11.65
C ARG A 425 -18.82 3.18 -11.70
N ILE A 426 -18.74 4.39 -12.24
CA ILE A 426 -17.56 5.24 -12.11
C ILE A 426 -17.88 6.48 -11.26
N ALA A 427 -16.92 6.92 -10.45
CA ALA A 427 -17.00 8.15 -9.67
C ALA A 427 -15.91 9.13 -10.12
N ILE A 428 -16.34 10.32 -10.51
CA ILE A 428 -15.51 11.36 -11.13
C ILE A 428 -15.42 12.54 -10.18
N PRO A 429 -14.22 12.92 -9.70
CA PRO A 429 -14.04 14.12 -8.90
C PRO A 429 -14.50 15.39 -9.63
N VAL A 430 -15.23 16.26 -8.91
CA VAL A 430 -15.70 17.56 -9.38
C VAL A 430 -14.75 18.63 -8.83
N PHE A 431 -13.88 19.18 -9.68
CA PHE A 431 -12.89 20.17 -9.29
C PHE A 431 -13.43 21.60 -9.31
#